data_AF-A0A351R228-F1
#
_entry.id   AF-A0A351R228-F1
#
_cell.length_a   1.000
_cell.length_b   1.000
_cell.length_c   1.000
_cell.angle_alpha   90.00
_cell.angle_beta   90.00
_cell.angle_gamma   90.00
#
_symmetry.space_group_name_H-M   'P 1'
#
loop_
_entity.id
_entity.type
_entity.pdbx_description
1 polymer ?
#
loop_
_entity_poly.entity_id
_entity_poly.type
_entity_poly.pdbx_seq_one_letter_code
_entity_poly.pdbx_strand_id
1 'polypeptide(L)'
;MKDKKRKYILMIILLGVLMLLSGCVRKECEEKVKDLEFTVTKEEELPEALRQQIEEKKEGDFRFTYSDNEYLYVARGYGIQETGGYSISVEDCYLSDTAICVKTRLQGPENGEEVTKAPSYPFIVLKLELREEEVLFQ
;
A
#
# COMPACT_ATOMS: atom_id res chain seq x y z
N MET A 1 -49.59 -13.29 22.19
CA MET A 1 -48.88 -13.08 20.90
C MET A 1 -48.02 -11.81 20.85
N LYS A 2 -48.39 -10.72 21.55
CA LYS A 2 -47.64 -9.44 21.59
C LYS A 2 -46.26 -9.54 22.25
N ASP A 3 -46.12 -10.34 23.31
CA ASP A 3 -44.86 -10.46 24.07
C ASP A 3 -43.77 -11.26 23.33
N LYS A 4 -44.16 -12.28 22.56
CA LYS A 4 -43.23 -13.00 21.66
C LYS A 4 -42.66 -12.05 20.60
N LYS A 5 -43.52 -11.24 19.96
CA LYS A 5 -43.08 -10.26 18.96
C LYS A 5 -42.12 -9.20 19.55
N ARG A 6 -42.40 -8.70 20.76
CA ARG A 6 -41.48 -7.79 21.47
C ARG A 6 -40.12 -8.42 21.77
N LYS A 7 -40.08 -9.68 22.22
CA LYS A 7 -38.84 -10.41 22.48
C LYS A 7 -38.02 -10.63 21.20
N TYR A 8 -38.66 -10.97 20.08
CA TYR A 8 -37.97 -11.10 18.78
C TYR A 8 -37.41 -9.77 18.28
N ILE A 9 -38.15 -8.66 18.42
CA ILE A 9 -37.67 -7.32 18.04
C ILE A 9 -36.45 -6.93 18.89
N LEU A 10 -36.49 -7.15 20.21
CA LEU A 10 -35.35 -6.91 21.11
C LEU A 10 -34.14 -7.76 20.74
N MET A 11 -34.34 -9.03 20.37
CA MET A 11 -33.26 -9.93 19.95
C MET A 11 -32.60 -9.48 18.64
N ILE A 12 -33.39 -8.99 17.68
CA ILE A 12 -32.88 -8.45 16.39
C ILE A 12 -32.09 -7.16 16.61
N ILE A 13 -32.55 -6.27 17.49
CA ILE A 13 -31.83 -5.04 17.82
C ILE A 13 -30.51 -5.36 18.52
N LEU A 14 -30.50 -6.31 19.46
CA LEU A 14 -29.29 -6.74 20.16
C LEU A 14 -28.26 -7.34 19.19
N LEU A 15 -28.71 -8.17 18.24
CA LEU A 15 -27.86 -8.74 17.21
C LEU A 15 -27.30 -7.68 16.24
N GLY A 16 -28.10 -6.67 15.91
CA GLY A 16 -27.67 -5.51 15.13
C GLY A 16 -26.59 -4.68 15.82
N VAL A 17 -26.72 -4.47 17.14
CA VAL A 17 -25.70 -3.76 17.95
C VAL A 17 -24.40 -4.55 18.03
N LEU A 18 -24.45 -5.88 18.13
CA LEU A 18 -23.27 -6.74 18.15
C LEU A 18 -22.46 -6.68 16.84
N MET A 19 -23.12 -6.51 15.69
CA MET A 19 -22.46 -6.35 14.39
C MET A 19 -21.78 -4.99 14.20
N LEU A 20 -22.13 -3.98 15.02
CA LEU A 20 -21.48 -2.65 14.99
C LEU A 20 -20.19 -2.61 15.82
N LEU A 21 -19.86 -3.67 16.57
CA LEU A 21 -18.67 -3.74 17.43
C LEU A 21 -17.44 -4.35 16.75
N SER A 22 -17.55 -4.84 15.50
CA SER A 22 -16.39 -5.25 14.70
C SER A 22 -15.66 -4.02 14.15
N GLY A 23 -14.85 -3.39 14.99
CA GLY A 23 -13.86 -2.40 14.55
C GLY A 23 -12.67 -3.09 13.88
N CYS A 24 -12.33 -2.70 12.66
CA CYS A 24 -11.03 -3.05 12.07
C CYS A 24 -9.94 -2.30 12.85
N VAL A 25 -9.04 -3.03 13.51
CA VAL A 25 -7.80 -2.45 14.04
C VAL A 25 -6.93 -2.10 12.83
N ARG A 26 -6.71 -0.81 12.59
CA ARG A 26 -5.71 -0.35 11.63
C ARG A 26 -4.36 -0.41 12.31
N LYS A 27 -3.45 -1.24 11.80
CA LYS A 27 -2.05 -1.22 12.26
C LYS A 27 -1.39 0.05 11.73
N GLU A 28 -0.80 0.81 12.62
CA GLU A 28 0.01 1.97 12.29
C GLU A 28 1.48 1.62 12.45
N CYS A 29 2.33 2.38 11.76
CA CYS A 29 3.76 2.25 11.92
C CYS A 29 4.19 2.74 13.29
N GLU A 30 4.82 1.85 14.04
CA GLU A 30 5.36 2.13 15.37
C GLU A 30 6.71 2.88 15.26
N GLU A 31 7.33 3.09 16.42
CA GLU A 31 8.63 3.74 16.52
C GLU A 31 9.69 3.01 15.69
N LYS A 32 10.58 3.79 15.08
CA LYS A 32 11.63 3.29 14.21
C LYS A 32 12.71 2.60 15.04
N VAL A 33 12.85 1.29 14.84
CA VAL A 33 13.90 0.46 15.47
C VAL A 33 15.18 0.51 14.64
N LYS A 34 15.08 0.34 13.31
CA LYS A 34 16.24 0.27 12.42
C LYS A 34 15.93 0.67 10.98
N ASP A 35 16.80 1.46 10.35
CA ASP A 35 16.77 1.69 8.90
C ASP A 35 17.03 0.39 8.12
N LEU A 36 16.22 0.15 7.09
CA LEU A 36 16.41 -0.99 6.20
C LEU A 36 17.16 -0.54 4.95
N GLU A 37 18.13 -1.35 4.54
CA GLU A 37 18.76 -1.18 3.23
C GLU A 37 17.80 -1.67 2.16
N PHE A 38 17.64 -0.86 1.11
CA PHE A 38 16.81 -1.18 -0.03
C PHE A 38 17.49 -0.68 -1.32
N THR A 39 17.14 -1.32 -2.42
CA THR A 39 17.50 -0.87 -3.76
C THR A 39 16.24 -0.54 -4.53
N VAL A 40 16.24 0.57 -5.27
CA VAL A 40 15.15 0.87 -6.21
C VAL A 40 15.40 0.09 -7.49
N THR A 41 14.52 -0.86 -7.79
CA THR A 41 14.68 -1.77 -8.94
C THR A 41 14.03 -1.16 -10.18
N LYS A 42 14.74 -1.24 -11.31
CA LYS A 42 14.20 -0.82 -12.61
C LYS A 42 13.19 -1.82 -13.13
N GLU A 43 12.25 -1.35 -13.94
CA GLU A 43 11.19 -2.21 -14.50
C GLU A 43 11.75 -3.42 -15.26
N GLU A 44 12.84 -3.25 -16.02
CA GLU A 44 13.48 -4.35 -16.75
C GLU A 44 14.06 -5.47 -15.87
N GLU A 45 14.39 -5.17 -14.62
CA GLU A 45 15.01 -6.10 -13.66
C GLU A 45 13.96 -6.80 -12.77
N LEU A 46 12.70 -6.38 -12.85
CA LEU A 46 11.63 -6.95 -12.05
C LEU A 46 11.25 -8.36 -12.55
N PRO A 47 10.97 -9.31 -11.63
CA PRO A 47 10.39 -10.59 -11.98
C PRO A 47 9.13 -10.43 -12.85
N GLU A 48 8.97 -11.27 -13.87
CA GLU A 48 7.87 -11.19 -14.84
C GLU A 48 6.49 -11.18 -14.16
N ALA A 49 6.30 -12.05 -13.15
CA ALA A 49 5.07 -12.13 -12.37
C ALA A 49 4.76 -10.84 -11.58
N LEU A 50 5.78 -10.12 -11.13
CA LEU A 50 5.61 -8.82 -10.45
C LEU A 50 5.26 -7.73 -11.47
N ARG A 51 5.96 -7.70 -12.62
CA ARG A 51 5.67 -6.75 -13.70
C ARG A 51 4.24 -6.86 -14.19
N GLN A 52 3.75 -8.08 -14.39
CA GLN A 52 2.37 -8.31 -14.82
C GLN A 52 1.37 -7.76 -13.79
N GLN A 53 1.58 -8.00 -12.50
CA GLN A 53 0.70 -7.47 -11.45
C GLN A 53 0.69 -5.95 -11.38
N ILE A 54 1.85 -5.31 -11.63
CA ILE A 54 1.94 -3.84 -11.72
C ILE A 54 1.14 -3.36 -12.93
N GLU A 55 1.35 -3.96 -14.10
CA GLU A 55 0.68 -3.58 -15.35
C GLU A 55 -0.85 -3.69 -15.24
N GLU A 56 -1.37 -4.73 -14.58
CA GLU A 56 -2.80 -4.93 -14.33
C GLU A 56 -3.40 -3.88 -13.38
N LYS A 57 -2.59 -3.29 -12.49
CA LYS A 57 -3.03 -2.38 -11.43
C LYS A 57 -2.68 -0.91 -11.68
N LYS A 58 -1.80 -0.60 -12.65
CA LYS A 58 -1.16 0.71 -12.82
C LYS A 58 -2.11 1.88 -13.02
N GLU A 59 -3.31 1.64 -13.55
CA GLU A 59 -4.30 2.71 -13.73
C GLU A 59 -4.79 3.26 -12.39
N GLY A 60 -4.83 2.43 -11.35
CA GLY A 60 -5.26 2.79 -10.01
C GLY A 60 -4.11 2.98 -9.02
N ASP A 61 -4.44 3.58 -7.89
CA ASP A 61 -3.57 3.57 -6.71
C ASP A 61 -3.40 2.13 -6.23
N PHE A 62 -2.15 1.66 -6.13
CA PHE A 62 -1.87 0.31 -5.67
C PHE A 62 -0.68 0.26 -4.71
N ARG A 63 -0.73 -0.71 -3.81
CA ARG A 63 0.36 -1.10 -2.92
C ARG A 63 0.27 -2.58 -2.64
N PHE A 64 1.38 -3.29 -2.79
CA PHE A 64 1.47 -4.70 -2.47
C PHE A 64 2.92 -5.15 -2.33
N THR A 65 3.11 -6.34 -1.79
CA THR A 65 4.41 -6.99 -1.70
C THR A 65 4.45 -8.22 -2.58
N TYR A 66 5.62 -8.51 -3.12
CA TYR A 66 5.93 -9.74 -3.82
C TYR A 66 7.25 -10.26 -3.27
N SER A 67 7.36 -11.54 -2.97
CA SER A 67 8.61 -12.14 -2.51
C SER A 67 8.97 -13.29 -3.43
N ASP A 68 10.25 -13.39 -3.76
CA ASP A 68 10.83 -14.60 -4.34
C ASP A 68 11.60 -15.38 -3.24
N ASN A 69 12.57 -16.22 -3.63
CA ASN A 69 13.35 -17.00 -2.68
C ASN A 69 14.49 -16.20 -2.00
N GLU A 70 14.82 -15.02 -2.50
CA GLU A 70 15.99 -14.24 -2.07
C GLU A 70 15.62 -12.83 -1.59
N TYR A 71 14.55 -12.24 -2.13
CA TYR A 71 14.23 -10.83 -1.91
C TYR A 71 12.73 -10.59 -1.69
N LEU A 72 12.47 -9.54 -0.93
CA LEU A 72 11.16 -8.91 -0.77
C LEU A 72 11.10 -7.67 -1.67
N TYR A 73 10.07 -7.61 -2.51
CA TYR A 73 9.77 -6.47 -3.37
C TYR A 73 8.53 -5.75 -2.83
N VAL A 74 8.67 -4.47 -2.53
CA VAL A 74 7.59 -3.60 -2.08
C VAL A 74 7.21 -2.67 -3.22
N ALA A 75 6.05 -2.90 -3.82
CA ALA A 75 5.56 -2.16 -4.97
C ALA A 75 4.53 -1.11 -4.55
N ARG A 76 4.73 0.13 -5.02
CA ARG A 76 3.82 1.25 -4.80
C ARG A 76 3.59 2.00 -6.11
N GLY A 77 2.32 2.15 -6.52
CA GLY A 77 1.93 2.97 -7.65
C GLY A 77 0.85 3.98 -7.27
N TYR A 78 0.90 5.16 -7.88
CA TYR A 78 -0.01 6.27 -7.61
C TYR A 78 -1.12 6.44 -8.66
N GLY A 79 -1.36 5.40 -9.45
CA GLY A 79 -2.35 5.43 -10.52
C GLY A 79 -2.00 6.37 -11.66
N ILE A 80 -2.99 6.59 -12.54
CA ILE A 80 -2.85 7.52 -13.66
C ILE A 80 -2.62 8.96 -13.19
N GLN A 81 -1.64 9.62 -13.79
CA GLN A 81 -1.43 11.05 -13.72
C GLN A 81 -1.70 11.63 -15.11
N GLU A 82 -2.44 12.74 -15.17
CA GLU A 82 -2.87 13.38 -16.43
C GLU A 82 -1.69 13.84 -17.32
N THR A 83 -0.51 14.05 -16.72
CA THR A 83 0.70 14.51 -17.40
C THR A 83 1.92 13.71 -16.96
N GLY A 84 3.02 13.87 -17.69
CA GLY A 84 4.35 13.41 -17.28
C GLY A 84 5.00 14.35 -16.26
N GLY A 85 6.24 14.05 -15.87
CA GLY A 85 7.01 14.88 -14.93
C GLY A 85 6.82 14.53 -13.45
N TYR A 86 6.07 13.46 -13.16
CA TYR A 86 5.94 12.95 -11.80
C TYR A 86 7.11 12.04 -11.44
N SER A 87 7.60 12.16 -10.21
CA SER A 87 8.61 11.26 -9.62
C SER A 87 8.15 10.77 -8.26
N ILE A 88 8.74 9.67 -7.77
CA ILE A 88 8.41 9.12 -6.45
C ILE A 88 9.68 9.13 -5.61
N SER A 89 9.61 9.74 -4.43
CA SER A 89 10.67 9.70 -3.43
C SER A 89 10.31 8.72 -2.31
N VAL A 90 11.28 7.92 -1.88
CA VAL A 90 11.18 7.15 -0.64
C VAL A 90 11.56 8.07 0.51
N GLU A 91 10.61 8.40 1.36
CA GLU A 91 10.86 9.24 2.55
C GLU A 91 11.42 8.39 3.69
N ASP A 92 10.88 7.19 3.89
CA ASP A 92 11.29 6.29 4.96
C ASP A 92 11.12 4.82 4.53
N CYS A 93 12.09 3.98 4.91
CA CYS A 93 12.01 2.52 4.82
C CYS A 93 12.73 1.93 6.04
N TYR A 94 11.97 1.48 7.02
CA TYR A 94 12.53 1.05 8.30
C TYR A 94 11.77 -0.11 8.91
N LEU A 95 12.41 -0.80 9.85
CA LEU A 95 11.83 -1.81 10.71
C LEU A 95 11.34 -1.15 12.00
N SER A 96 10.07 -1.37 12.34
CA SER A 96 9.54 -1.17 13.69
C SER A 96 9.62 -2.46 14.50
N ASP A 97 9.09 -2.49 15.72
CA ASP A 97 9.07 -3.70 16.54
C ASP A 97 8.33 -4.88 15.87
N THR A 98 7.39 -4.59 14.97
CA THR A 98 6.47 -5.60 14.42
C THR A 98 6.34 -5.61 12.90
N ALA A 99 6.83 -4.57 12.20
CA ALA A 99 6.54 -4.37 10.78
C ALA A 99 7.64 -3.62 10.03
N ILE A 100 7.64 -3.78 8.71
CA ILE A 100 8.41 -2.96 7.78
C ILE A 100 7.55 -1.75 7.39
N CYS A 101 8.01 -0.56 7.74
CA CYS A 101 7.34 0.69 7.47
C CYS A 101 7.93 1.35 6.24
N VAL A 102 7.09 1.56 5.23
CA VAL A 102 7.48 2.20 3.96
C VAL A 102 6.63 3.45 3.74
N LYS A 103 7.31 4.58 3.61
CA LYS A 103 6.71 5.87 3.29
C LYS A 103 7.28 6.38 1.98
N THR A 104 6.38 6.67 1.05
CA THR A 104 6.71 7.19 -0.27
C THR A 104 5.88 8.42 -0.55
N ARG A 105 6.41 9.31 -1.38
CA ARG A 105 5.72 10.53 -1.79
C ARG A 105 5.81 10.71 -3.29
N LEU A 106 4.66 10.95 -3.91
CA LEU A 106 4.57 11.41 -5.28
C LEU A 106 4.94 12.90 -5.32
N GLN A 107 5.94 13.24 -6.11
CA GLN A 107 6.37 14.59 -6.40
C GLN A 107 5.91 14.95 -7.80
N GLY A 108 5.13 16.03 -7.91
CA GLY A 108 4.74 16.58 -9.20
C GLY A 108 5.88 17.36 -9.85
N PRO A 109 5.72 17.67 -11.15
CA PRO A 109 6.63 18.55 -11.88
C PRO A 109 6.72 19.94 -11.23
N GLU A 110 7.84 20.63 -11.42
CA GLU A 110 8.01 21.99 -10.90
C GLU A 110 7.09 22.99 -11.60
N ASN A 111 6.75 24.08 -10.91
CA ASN A 111 5.91 25.13 -11.47
C ASN A 111 6.58 25.74 -12.72
N GLY A 112 5.98 25.51 -13.89
CA GLY A 112 6.49 26.00 -15.17
C GLY A 112 7.42 25.04 -15.90
N GLU A 113 7.61 23.83 -15.39
CA GLU A 113 8.29 22.76 -16.11
C GLU A 113 7.48 22.33 -17.34
N GLU A 114 8.14 22.16 -18.48
CA GLU A 114 7.50 21.61 -19.68
C GLU A 114 7.25 20.11 -19.48
N VAL A 115 5.99 19.75 -19.22
CA VAL A 115 5.58 18.36 -19.05
C VAL A 115 4.95 17.81 -20.30
N THR A 116 5.11 16.50 -20.48
CA THR A 116 4.40 15.78 -21.52
C THR A 116 2.91 15.74 -21.18
N LYS A 117 2.05 16.07 -22.16
CA LYS A 117 0.59 16.03 -22.01
C LYS A 117 -0.01 14.62 -22.09
N ALA A 118 0.85 13.60 -22.23
CA ALA A 118 0.43 12.21 -22.23
C ALA A 118 0.30 11.72 -20.78
N PRO A 119 -0.71 10.88 -20.47
CA PRO A 119 -0.84 10.30 -19.15
C PRO A 119 0.38 9.49 -18.75
N SER A 120 0.73 9.52 -17.47
CA SER A 120 1.82 8.72 -16.88
C SER A 120 1.31 7.83 -15.74
N TYR A 121 2.06 6.76 -15.45
CA TYR A 121 1.71 5.77 -14.44
C TYR A 121 2.89 5.58 -13.47
N PRO A 122 3.17 6.56 -12.60
CA PRO A 122 4.32 6.52 -11.72
C PRO A 122 4.19 5.37 -10.69
N PHE A 123 5.20 4.51 -10.66
CA PHE A 123 5.37 3.47 -9.65
C PHE A 123 6.82 3.34 -9.23
N ILE A 124 7.03 2.78 -8.05
CA ILE A 124 8.35 2.45 -7.49
C ILE A 124 8.32 1.04 -6.91
N VAL A 125 9.41 0.31 -7.06
CA VAL A 125 9.61 -0.98 -6.41
C VAL A 125 10.89 -0.95 -5.59
N LEU A 126 10.74 -1.18 -4.28
CA LEU A 126 11.86 -1.32 -3.36
C LEU A 126 12.19 -2.80 -3.23
N LYS A 127 13.43 -3.17 -3.50
CA LYS A 127 13.97 -4.51 -3.28
C LYS A 127 14.76 -4.51 -1.98
N LEU A 128 14.33 -5.37 -1.06
CA LEU A 128 14.93 -5.60 0.24
C LEU A 128 15.38 -7.07 0.33
N GLU A 129 16.27 -7.37 1.28
CA GLU A 129 16.51 -8.76 1.68
C GLU A 129 15.19 -9.45 2.06
N LEU A 130 15.10 -10.76 1.82
CA LEU A 130 13.92 -11.53 2.16
C LEU A 130 13.64 -11.46 3.67
N ARG A 131 12.42 -11.06 4.00
CA ARG A 131 11.94 -10.80 5.36
C ARG A 131 10.48 -11.23 5.49
N GLU A 132 10.07 -11.65 6.68
CA GLU A 132 8.73 -12.19 6.94
C GLU A 132 7.79 -11.15 7.57
N GLU A 133 8.35 -10.05 8.09
CA GLU A 133 7.56 -8.99 8.73
C GLU A 133 6.57 -8.35 7.75
N GLU A 134 5.38 -8.01 8.26
CA GLU A 134 4.33 -7.36 7.48
C GLU A 134 4.80 -5.97 7.01
N VAL A 135 4.49 -5.63 5.75
CA VAL A 135 4.80 -4.30 5.20
C VAL A 135 3.60 -3.36 5.39
N LEU A 136 3.83 -2.28 6.14
CA LEU A 136 2.87 -1.20 6.36
C LEU A 136 3.25 0.00 5.51
N PHE A 137 2.30 0.44 4.67
CA PHE A 137 2.45 1.60 3.80
C PHE A 137 1.84 2.84 4.47
N GLN A 138 2.64 3.89 4.64
CA GLN A 138 2.20 5.19 5.15
C GLN A 138 1.66 6.09 4.03
#